data_AF-A0A355UKD6-F1
#
_entry.id   AF-A0A355UKD6-F1
#
_cell.length_a   1.000
_cell.length_b   1.000
_cell.length_c   1.000
_cell.angle_alpha   90.00
_cell.angle_beta   90.00
_cell.angle_gamma   90.00
#
_symmetry.space_group_name_H-M   'P 1'
#
loop_
_entity.id
_entity.type
_entity.pdbx_description
1 polymer ?
#
loop_
_entity_poly.entity_id
_entity_poly.type
_entity_poly.pdbx_seq_one_letter_code
_entity_poly.pdbx_strand_id
1 'polypeptide(L)'
;MLNINYRQSDSINPFVFSFYGQDTLTKFVIGSNGVLSWNLSVASANGFDPYHFCPYRVGISIPSTNPDFLNCIFAPYHDLYYNNYDSVGKLYYCTEGEYPNRKLIISFYDAPLYGNLQLHSTTMLVLYETTNVIEFYLQNKPCCTSTNNGYATLGIQNQTGTQAAFIYNSQGLEYNATEWQATNEAWRIRPSSQLNNSSKWFKRSVTSNNRTEVSSTNGSILAFADSIEGGQYYILETSFYALNGDTINISDSCLVLPQTALVNSQYGTTIDAAICSGETYFLNGFSENSTGTYSRVVQTSNGCDSTITLNLFVDTMQTPTNLTINSNTNSIQLEWEGNGESYIIYRNEDSIGSTTQRIYIDTKVVQGINYCYRVKALNSICESELSIQICELIGLRDIVNNDISINLFPNPT
;
A
#
# COMPACT_ATOMS: atom_id res chain seq x y z
N MET A 1 -2.55 -12.24 -27.53
CA MET A 1 -3.47 -11.18 -27.02
C MET A 1 -4.02 -11.65 -25.69
N LEU A 2 -3.93 -10.83 -24.63
CA LEU A 2 -4.43 -11.15 -23.29
C LEU A 2 -5.59 -10.22 -22.95
N ASN A 3 -6.66 -10.79 -22.41
CA ASN A 3 -7.74 -10.02 -21.78
C ASN A 3 -7.38 -9.80 -20.31
N ILE A 4 -7.44 -8.55 -19.83
CA ILE A 4 -7.09 -8.23 -18.43
C ILE A 4 -8.01 -8.96 -17.43
N ASN A 5 -9.24 -9.25 -17.88
CA ASN A 5 -10.29 -9.92 -17.10
C ASN A 5 -10.31 -11.44 -17.29
N TYR A 6 -9.28 -12.01 -17.93
CA TYR A 6 -9.21 -13.45 -18.17
C TYR A 6 -9.31 -14.24 -16.85
N ARG A 7 -10.31 -15.11 -16.73
CA ARG A 7 -10.69 -15.91 -15.53
C ARG A 7 -11.30 -15.14 -14.35
N GLN A 8 -11.66 -13.88 -14.52
CA GLN A 8 -12.59 -13.26 -13.58
C GLN A 8 -14.01 -13.77 -13.86
N SER A 9 -14.80 -14.01 -12.81
CA SER A 9 -16.22 -14.37 -12.94
C SER A 9 -16.96 -13.29 -13.72
N ASP A 10 -17.89 -13.68 -14.61
CA ASP A 10 -18.76 -12.77 -15.38
C ASP A 10 -19.64 -11.85 -14.49
N SER A 11 -19.65 -12.09 -13.17
CA SER A 11 -20.35 -11.30 -12.16
C SER A 11 -19.52 -10.16 -11.52
N ILE A 12 -18.28 -9.90 -11.98
CA ILE A 12 -17.35 -8.92 -11.38
C ILE A 12 -17.14 -7.74 -12.35
N ASN A 13 -17.05 -6.51 -11.83
CA ASN A 13 -16.71 -5.32 -12.63
C ASN A 13 -15.38 -5.55 -13.39
N PRO A 14 -15.28 -5.21 -14.69
CA PRO A 14 -14.05 -5.41 -15.45
C PRO A 14 -12.92 -4.52 -14.93
N PHE A 15 -11.69 -5.02 -14.91
CA PHE A 15 -10.48 -4.22 -14.72
C PHE A 15 -10.32 -3.28 -15.91
N VAL A 16 -10.39 -1.98 -15.63
CA VAL A 16 -10.23 -0.90 -16.61
C VAL A 16 -8.99 -0.11 -16.27
N PHE A 17 -8.17 0.21 -17.28
CA PHE A 17 -6.98 1.01 -17.10
C PHE A 17 -7.00 2.25 -17.99
N SER A 18 -6.61 3.40 -17.43
CA SER A 18 -6.40 4.64 -18.15
C SER A 18 -4.95 4.80 -18.58
N PHE A 19 -4.71 4.98 -19.88
CA PHE A 19 -3.35 5.18 -20.41
C PHE A 19 -3.32 6.22 -21.53
N TYR A 20 -2.57 7.30 -21.33
CA TYR A 20 -2.49 8.46 -22.24
C TYR A 20 -3.88 8.95 -22.72
N GLY A 21 -4.83 9.09 -21.78
CA GLY A 21 -6.19 9.58 -22.06
C GLY A 21 -7.14 8.56 -22.70
N GLN A 22 -6.75 7.29 -22.79
CA GLN A 22 -7.67 6.19 -23.11
C GLN A 22 -8.19 5.58 -21.81
N ASP A 23 -9.42 5.91 -21.40
CA ASP A 23 -9.95 5.54 -20.07
C ASP A 23 -10.79 4.25 -20.04
N THR A 24 -10.71 3.44 -21.10
CA THR A 24 -11.56 2.25 -21.30
C THR A 24 -10.78 0.99 -21.66
N LEU A 25 -9.46 0.97 -21.39
CA LEU A 25 -8.61 -0.14 -21.82
C LEU A 25 -8.82 -1.37 -20.94
N THR A 26 -9.13 -2.50 -21.59
CA THR A 26 -9.46 -3.78 -20.94
C THR A 26 -8.72 -4.99 -21.54
N LYS A 27 -7.88 -4.75 -22.56
CA LYS A 27 -7.11 -5.78 -23.28
C LYS A 27 -5.77 -5.22 -23.72
N PHE A 28 -4.74 -6.06 -23.74
CA PHE A 28 -3.41 -5.71 -24.25
C PHE A 28 -2.70 -6.93 -24.86
N VAL A 29 -1.50 -6.69 -25.38
CA VAL A 29 -0.58 -7.71 -25.89
C VAL A 29 0.71 -7.64 -25.08
N ILE A 30 1.22 -8.78 -24.62
CA ILE A 30 2.55 -8.89 -23.99
C ILE A 30 3.52 -9.45 -25.02
N GLY A 31 4.67 -8.80 -25.18
CA GLY A 31 5.85 -9.33 -25.85
C GLY A 31 6.82 -9.94 -24.86
N SER A 32 7.46 -11.04 -25.24
CA SER A 32 8.41 -11.80 -24.41
C SER A 32 9.60 -10.97 -23.93
N ASN A 33 9.99 -9.94 -24.68
CA ASN A 33 11.11 -9.06 -24.37
C ASN A 33 10.79 -7.93 -23.37
N GLY A 34 9.80 -8.12 -22.48
CA GLY A 34 9.49 -7.13 -21.45
C GLY A 34 8.71 -5.91 -21.96
N VAL A 35 7.78 -6.11 -22.89
CA VAL A 35 6.95 -5.03 -23.46
C VAL A 35 5.47 -5.37 -23.40
N LEU A 36 4.64 -4.39 -23.07
CA LEU A 36 3.18 -4.48 -23.12
C LEU A 36 2.65 -3.42 -24.08
N SER A 37 1.75 -3.79 -24.98
CA SER A 37 1.11 -2.87 -25.93
C SER A 37 -0.40 -2.90 -25.83
N TRP A 38 -1.01 -1.73 -25.79
CA TRP A 38 -2.45 -1.54 -25.97
C TRP A 38 -2.86 -1.52 -27.45
N ASN A 39 -1.90 -1.46 -28.38
CA ASN A 39 -2.16 -1.62 -29.80
C ASN A 39 -2.41 -3.09 -30.15
N LEU A 40 -3.67 -3.52 -30.09
CA LEU A 40 -4.03 -4.93 -30.30
C LEU A 40 -3.69 -5.48 -31.70
N SER A 41 -3.47 -4.60 -32.69
CA SER A 41 -3.11 -5.03 -34.06
C SER A 41 -1.76 -5.74 -34.13
N VAL A 42 -0.85 -5.46 -33.18
CA VAL A 42 0.47 -6.10 -33.15
C VAL A 42 0.40 -7.59 -32.82
N ALA A 43 -0.74 -8.10 -32.31
CA ALA A 43 -0.93 -9.52 -32.02
C ALA A 43 -1.25 -10.40 -33.25
N SER A 44 -1.55 -9.79 -34.41
CA SER A 44 -2.05 -10.50 -35.60
C SER A 44 -1.37 -10.07 -36.92
N ALA A 45 -0.34 -9.23 -36.85
CA ALA A 45 0.42 -8.73 -37.99
C ALA A 45 1.91 -9.04 -37.77
N ASN A 46 2.79 -8.75 -38.76
CA ASN A 46 4.27 -8.91 -38.73
C ASN A 46 5.03 -8.23 -37.54
N GLY A 47 4.33 -7.71 -36.54
CA GLY A 47 4.87 -7.23 -35.26
C GLY A 47 5.03 -8.38 -34.27
N PHE A 48 4.24 -8.42 -33.19
CA PHE A 48 4.20 -9.53 -32.22
C PHE A 48 3.32 -10.69 -32.73
N ASP A 49 3.61 -11.18 -33.94
CA ASP A 49 2.86 -12.23 -34.62
C ASP A 49 3.12 -13.62 -33.97
N PRO A 50 2.11 -14.50 -33.84
CA PRO A 50 2.31 -15.95 -33.66
C PRO A 50 3.37 -16.62 -34.53
N TYR A 51 3.60 -16.11 -35.73
CA TYR A 51 4.58 -16.67 -36.66
C TYR A 51 5.88 -15.83 -36.78
N HIS A 52 5.94 -14.64 -36.18
CA HIS A 52 7.04 -13.67 -36.37
C HIS A 52 7.67 -13.12 -35.07
N PHE A 53 7.39 -13.74 -33.92
CA PHE A 53 8.11 -13.49 -32.67
C PHE A 53 7.93 -12.04 -32.13
N CYS A 54 8.38 -11.75 -30.90
CA CYS A 54 8.47 -10.36 -30.44
C CYS A 54 9.88 -9.84 -30.79
N PRO A 55 10.11 -9.25 -31.98
CA PRO A 55 11.47 -8.96 -32.42
C PRO A 55 12.16 -8.06 -31.41
N TYR A 56 13.32 -8.50 -30.94
CA TYR A 56 14.20 -7.59 -30.25
C TYR A 56 14.81 -6.62 -31.28
N ARG A 57 14.63 -5.32 -31.06
CA ARG A 57 15.36 -4.27 -31.76
C ARG A 57 16.27 -3.61 -30.74
N VAL A 58 17.57 -3.57 -31.04
CA VAL A 58 18.62 -3.04 -30.16
C VAL A 58 18.19 -1.70 -29.58
N GLY A 59 17.79 -1.71 -28.30
CA GLY A 59 17.22 -0.58 -27.55
C GLY A 59 16.20 0.25 -28.35
N ILE A 60 14.90 0.12 -28.09
CA ILE A 60 13.93 1.07 -28.65
C ILE A 60 14.01 2.39 -27.89
N SER A 61 14.57 3.43 -28.52
CA SER A 61 14.56 4.77 -27.94
C SER A 61 13.16 5.37 -28.06
N ILE A 62 12.58 5.78 -26.94
CA ILE A 62 11.27 6.41 -26.86
C ILE A 62 11.40 7.92 -26.59
N PRO A 63 10.54 8.77 -27.18
CA PRO A 63 9.39 8.42 -28.03
C PRO A 63 9.79 7.88 -29.42
N SER A 64 9.09 6.84 -29.89
CA SER A 64 9.31 6.20 -31.19
C SER A 64 8.02 6.03 -31.97
N THR A 65 8.01 6.43 -33.25
CA THR A 65 6.90 6.19 -34.18
C THR A 65 6.91 4.79 -34.80
N ASN A 66 7.76 3.87 -34.31
CA ASN A 66 7.78 2.50 -34.77
C ASN A 66 6.42 1.82 -34.53
N PRO A 67 5.73 1.32 -35.58
CA PRO A 67 4.39 0.77 -35.46
C PRO A 67 4.29 -0.46 -34.55
N ASP A 68 5.39 -1.21 -34.38
CA ASP A 68 5.45 -2.39 -33.50
C ASP A 68 5.40 -2.00 -32.01
N PHE A 69 5.78 -0.76 -31.68
CA PHE A 69 5.98 -0.30 -30.30
C PHE A 69 5.08 0.88 -29.90
N LEU A 70 3.99 1.13 -30.61
CA LEU A 70 3.02 2.18 -30.25
C LEU A 70 2.14 1.78 -29.06
N ASN A 71 1.75 2.77 -28.25
CA ASN A 71 0.85 2.59 -27.11
C ASN A 71 1.38 1.57 -26.09
N CYS A 72 2.66 1.72 -25.70
CA CYS A 72 3.41 0.68 -25.01
C CYS A 72 3.93 1.07 -23.63
N ILE A 73 4.12 0.04 -22.80
CA ILE A 73 4.92 0.04 -21.57
C ILE A 73 6.16 -0.85 -21.83
N PHE A 74 7.34 -0.36 -21.49
CA PHE A 74 8.63 -1.07 -21.60
C PHE A 74 9.12 -1.37 -20.17
N ALA A 75 9.28 -2.66 -19.81
CA ALA A 75 9.32 -3.14 -18.43
C ALA A 75 10.36 -4.23 -18.09
N PRO A 76 11.66 -3.90 -18.08
CA PRO A 76 12.34 -3.16 -19.12
C PRO A 76 12.31 -3.95 -20.43
N TYR A 77 12.30 -3.26 -21.56
CA TYR A 77 12.44 -3.90 -22.86
C TYR A 77 13.90 -4.23 -23.13
N HIS A 78 14.20 -5.52 -23.20
CA HIS A 78 15.53 -6.06 -23.48
C HIS A 78 15.44 -7.49 -24.01
N ASP A 79 16.54 -8.00 -24.60
CA ASP A 79 16.53 -9.26 -25.34
C ASP A 79 16.52 -10.48 -24.40
N LEU A 80 15.32 -10.96 -24.09
CA LEU A 80 15.07 -12.12 -23.27
C LEU A 80 14.95 -13.37 -24.15
N TYR A 81 15.42 -14.48 -23.62
CA TYR A 81 15.36 -15.76 -24.29
C TYR A 81 14.44 -16.71 -23.55
N TYR A 82 13.50 -17.29 -24.28
CA TYR A 82 12.62 -18.35 -23.81
C TYR A 82 12.73 -19.50 -24.78
N ASN A 83 12.91 -20.72 -24.27
CA ASN A 83 12.88 -21.92 -25.09
C ASN A 83 11.92 -22.96 -24.48
N ASN A 84 11.44 -23.86 -25.33
CA ASN A 84 10.47 -24.88 -24.93
C ASN A 84 11.14 -26.11 -24.27
N TYR A 85 12.46 -26.12 -24.11
CA TYR A 85 13.22 -27.33 -23.74
C TYR A 85 13.74 -27.29 -22.29
N ASP A 86 14.17 -26.12 -21.80
CA ASP A 86 14.92 -26.04 -20.54
C ASP A 86 14.07 -25.58 -19.35
N SER A 87 12.81 -25.19 -19.56
CA SER A 87 11.90 -24.70 -18.49
C SER A 87 12.41 -23.45 -17.74
N VAL A 88 13.40 -22.74 -18.29
CA VAL A 88 14.03 -21.55 -17.71
C VAL A 88 13.33 -20.30 -18.23
N GLY A 89 13.12 -19.31 -17.36
CA GLY A 89 12.35 -18.11 -17.69
C GLY A 89 10.84 -18.36 -17.68
N LYS A 90 10.12 -17.66 -16.81
CA LYS A 90 8.67 -17.79 -16.67
C LYS A 90 8.00 -16.43 -16.73
N LEU A 91 6.88 -16.36 -17.45
CA LEU A 91 5.98 -15.22 -17.42
C LEU A 91 4.82 -15.54 -16.47
N TYR A 92 4.75 -14.82 -15.36
CA TYR A 92 3.61 -14.86 -14.46
C TYR A 92 2.75 -13.63 -14.66
N TYR A 93 1.44 -13.79 -14.46
CA TYR A 93 0.54 -12.66 -14.32
C TYR A 93 -0.63 -13.00 -13.40
N CYS A 94 -1.11 -12.03 -12.64
CA CYS A 94 -2.30 -12.17 -11.81
C CYS A 94 -2.95 -10.81 -11.58
N THR A 95 -4.26 -10.81 -11.34
CA THR A 95 -4.97 -9.64 -10.79
C THR A 95 -5.23 -9.91 -9.32
N GLU A 96 -4.84 -8.97 -8.46
CA GLU A 96 -5.02 -9.04 -7.01
C GLU A 96 -5.87 -7.88 -6.50
N GLY A 97 -6.55 -8.09 -5.38
CA GLY A 97 -7.43 -7.09 -4.75
C GLY A 97 -8.89 -7.23 -5.16
N GLU A 98 -9.72 -6.34 -4.63
CA GLU A 98 -11.16 -6.27 -4.89
C GLU A 98 -11.49 -4.92 -5.52
N TYR A 99 -12.47 -4.88 -6.43
CA TYR A 99 -12.91 -3.62 -7.04
C TYR A 99 -13.30 -2.60 -5.94
N PRO A 100 -12.92 -1.32 -6.07
CA PRO A 100 -12.12 -0.71 -7.16
C PRO A 100 -10.59 -0.82 -6.98
N ASN A 101 -10.11 -1.37 -5.86
CA ASN A 101 -8.71 -1.38 -5.50
C ASN A 101 -7.97 -2.65 -5.98
N ARG A 102 -8.04 -2.93 -7.28
CA ARG A 102 -7.27 -4.03 -7.88
C ARG A 102 -5.94 -3.57 -8.44
N LYS A 103 -5.00 -4.50 -8.52
CA LYS A 103 -3.75 -4.35 -9.26
C LYS A 103 -3.55 -5.55 -10.19
N LEU A 104 -3.06 -5.28 -11.39
CA LEU A 104 -2.57 -6.30 -12.30
C LEU A 104 -1.05 -6.39 -12.14
N ILE A 105 -0.56 -7.59 -11.86
CA ILE A 105 0.85 -7.91 -11.70
C ILE A 105 1.28 -8.77 -12.87
N ILE A 106 2.40 -8.43 -13.50
CA ILE A 106 3.03 -9.19 -14.58
C ILE A 106 4.50 -9.34 -14.22
N SER A 107 5.04 -10.55 -14.16
CA SER A 107 6.43 -10.80 -13.80
C SER A 107 7.14 -11.66 -14.86
N PHE A 108 8.27 -11.15 -15.34
CA PHE A 108 9.24 -11.89 -16.12
C PHE A 108 10.27 -12.43 -15.14
N TYR A 109 10.14 -13.70 -14.77
CA TYR A 109 10.89 -14.32 -13.68
C TYR A 109 11.97 -15.24 -14.22
N ASP A 110 13.19 -15.06 -13.72
CA ASP A 110 14.35 -15.90 -14.02
C ASP A 110 14.59 -16.12 -15.54
N ALA A 111 14.36 -15.09 -16.34
CA ALA A 111 14.43 -15.14 -17.81
C ALA A 111 15.88 -14.89 -18.29
N PRO A 112 16.51 -15.85 -18.98
CA PRO A 112 17.88 -15.69 -19.45
C PRO A 112 17.95 -14.64 -20.56
N LEU A 113 19.09 -13.97 -20.68
CA LEU A 113 19.34 -13.02 -21.78
C LEU A 113 19.72 -13.79 -23.04
N TYR A 114 19.18 -13.36 -24.19
CA TYR A 114 19.63 -13.87 -25.48
C TYR A 114 21.14 -13.65 -25.64
N GLY A 115 21.85 -14.62 -26.22
CA GLY A 115 23.31 -14.59 -26.42
C GLY A 115 24.17 -14.80 -25.17
N ASN A 116 23.62 -14.69 -23.95
CA ASN A 116 24.31 -15.06 -22.71
C ASN A 116 23.35 -15.66 -21.68
N LEU A 117 23.14 -16.97 -21.81
CA LEU A 117 22.19 -17.74 -21.00
C LEU A 117 22.62 -17.92 -19.52
N GLN A 118 23.75 -17.37 -19.09
CA GLN A 118 24.15 -17.36 -17.68
C GLN A 118 23.64 -16.12 -16.93
N LEU A 119 23.19 -15.08 -17.66
CA LEU A 119 22.65 -13.86 -17.08
C LEU A 119 21.13 -13.92 -17.11
N HIS A 120 20.51 -13.84 -15.93
CA HIS A 120 19.07 -14.01 -15.76
C HIS A 120 18.42 -12.72 -15.27
N SER A 121 17.31 -12.35 -15.90
CA SER A 121 16.48 -11.20 -15.56
C SER A 121 15.30 -11.62 -14.70
N THR A 122 15.02 -10.88 -13.64
CA THR A 122 13.79 -10.99 -12.85
C THR A 122 13.21 -9.61 -12.64
N THR A 123 12.11 -9.32 -13.33
CA THR A 123 11.44 -8.03 -13.33
C THR A 123 9.92 -8.20 -13.20
N MET A 124 9.26 -7.15 -12.73
CA MET A 124 7.81 -7.14 -12.53
C MET A 124 7.24 -5.76 -12.86
N LEU A 125 6.08 -5.76 -13.50
CA LEU A 125 5.25 -4.62 -13.85
C LEU A 125 3.94 -4.71 -13.05
N VAL A 126 3.55 -3.63 -12.39
CA VAL A 126 2.28 -3.56 -11.65
C VAL A 126 1.45 -2.37 -12.13
N LEU A 127 0.21 -2.64 -12.51
CA LEU A 127 -0.77 -1.62 -12.93
C LEU A 127 -1.87 -1.52 -11.87
N TYR A 128 -2.09 -0.32 -11.33
CA TYR A 128 -3.11 -0.08 -10.31
C TYR A 128 -4.39 0.46 -10.95
N GLU A 129 -5.51 -0.24 -10.75
CA GLU A 129 -6.80 0.05 -11.41
C GLU A 129 -7.29 1.47 -11.13
N THR A 130 -7.55 1.82 -9.87
CA THR A 130 -8.10 3.14 -9.50
C THR A 130 -7.18 4.28 -9.87
N THR A 131 -5.90 4.14 -9.55
CA THR A 131 -4.96 5.26 -9.58
C THR A 131 -4.26 5.40 -10.92
N ASN A 132 -4.38 4.41 -11.81
CA ASN A 132 -3.68 4.32 -13.09
C ASN A 132 -2.15 4.47 -12.94
N VAL A 133 -1.65 4.08 -11.76
CA VAL A 133 -0.23 4.09 -11.43
C VAL A 133 0.41 2.87 -12.07
N ILE A 134 1.61 3.06 -12.58
CA ILE A 134 2.45 2.01 -13.15
C ILE A 134 3.69 1.89 -12.27
N GLU A 135 4.00 0.68 -11.83
CA GLU A 135 5.23 0.38 -11.11
C GLU A 135 6.07 -0.66 -11.82
N PHE A 136 7.38 -0.49 -11.70
CA PHE A 136 8.38 -1.41 -12.18
C PHE A 136 9.21 -1.85 -10.98
N TYR A 137 9.38 -3.16 -10.83
CA TYR A 137 10.28 -3.76 -9.85
C TYR A 137 11.34 -4.55 -10.60
N LEU A 138 12.60 -4.22 -10.35
CA LEU A 138 13.78 -4.79 -10.99
C LEU A 138 14.58 -5.50 -9.91
N GLN A 139 14.18 -6.74 -9.57
CA GLN A 139 14.95 -7.55 -8.62
C GLN A 139 16.35 -7.79 -9.18
N ASN A 140 16.42 -8.20 -10.44
CA ASN A 140 17.69 -8.29 -11.16
C ASN A 140 17.48 -8.00 -12.64
N LYS A 141 18.21 -7.02 -13.18
CA LYS A 141 18.28 -6.69 -14.60
C LYS A 141 19.76 -6.61 -14.97
N PRO A 142 20.35 -7.71 -15.47
CA PRO A 142 21.75 -7.70 -15.87
C PRO A 142 21.97 -6.90 -17.15
N CYS A 143 23.22 -6.47 -17.35
CA CYS A 143 23.68 -5.89 -18.61
C CYS A 143 24.63 -6.87 -19.31
N CYS A 144 24.39 -7.14 -20.59
CA CYS A 144 25.24 -7.99 -21.42
C CYS A 144 25.72 -7.18 -22.62
N THR A 145 26.89 -6.55 -22.54
CA THR A 145 27.39 -5.69 -23.63
C THR A 145 27.80 -6.48 -24.88
N SER A 146 28.14 -7.77 -24.72
CA SER A 146 28.45 -8.67 -25.83
C SER A 146 27.23 -9.03 -26.68
N THR A 147 26.00 -8.79 -26.19
CA THR A 147 24.77 -9.04 -26.93
C THR A 147 23.92 -7.78 -26.96
N ASN A 148 23.69 -7.24 -28.16
CA ASN A 148 22.89 -6.02 -28.36
C ASN A 148 23.37 -4.79 -27.58
N ASN A 149 24.68 -4.68 -27.33
CA ASN A 149 25.31 -3.58 -26.59
C ASN A 149 24.78 -3.40 -25.16
N GLY A 150 24.04 -4.37 -24.61
CA GLY A 150 23.41 -4.25 -23.30
C GLY A 150 22.25 -3.25 -23.25
N TYR A 151 21.75 -2.80 -24.40
CA TYR A 151 20.76 -1.73 -24.48
C TYR A 151 19.39 -2.19 -23.99
N ALA A 152 18.77 -1.36 -23.15
CA ALA A 152 17.43 -1.60 -22.64
C ALA A 152 16.64 -0.30 -22.46
N THR A 153 15.31 -0.42 -22.47
CA THR A 153 14.39 0.73 -22.31
C THR A 153 13.42 0.47 -21.17
N LEU A 154 13.27 1.42 -20.25
CA LEU A 154 12.29 1.39 -19.16
C LEU A 154 11.45 2.67 -19.22
N GLY A 155 10.15 2.53 -19.47
CA GLY A 155 9.27 3.68 -19.62
C GLY A 155 7.95 3.36 -20.30
N ILE A 156 7.26 4.41 -20.76
CA ILE A 156 5.96 4.34 -21.41
C ILE A 156 5.90 5.31 -22.60
N GLN A 157 5.08 4.98 -23.60
CA GLN A 157 4.80 5.91 -24.70
C GLN A 157 3.35 5.82 -25.19
N ASN A 158 2.87 6.92 -25.78
CA ASN A 158 1.49 7.07 -26.22
C ASN A 158 1.17 6.34 -27.54
N GLN A 159 -0.09 6.45 -27.97
CA GLN A 159 -0.65 5.76 -29.14
C GLN A 159 0.01 6.16 -30.46
N THR A 160 0.57 7.36 -30.53
CA THR A 160 1.21 7.91 -31.73
C THR A 160 2.73 7.83 -31.68
N GLY A 161 3.32 7.40 -30.56
CA GLY A 161 4.77 7.35 -30.39
C GLY A 161 5.43 8.72 -30.38
N THR A 162 4.70 9.77 -30.01
CA THR A 162 5.18 11.17 -29.98
C THR A 162 5.30 11.73 -28.57
N GLN A 163 4.74 11.05 -27.57
CA GLN A 163 4.89 11.38 -26.15
C GLN A 163 5.38 10.13 -25.42
N ALA A 164 6.38 10.31 -24.55
CA ALA A 164 6.94 9.25 -23.75
C ALA A 164 7.37 9.77 -22.37
N ALA A 165 7.45 8.85 -21.40
CA ALA A 165 8.11 9.07 -20.12
C ALA A 165 9.02 7.87 -19.86
N PHE A 166 10.27 8.15 -19.51
CA PHE A 166 11.29 7.13 -19.21
C PHE A 166 12.09 7.55 -17.99
N ILE A 167 12.88 6.61 -17.47
CA ILE A 167 13.52 6.73 -16.17
C ILE A 167 14.95 7.28 -16.30
N TYR A 168 15.32 8.11 -15.32
CA TYR A 168 16.71 8.43 -14.99
C TYR A 168 16.98 7.94 -13.59
N ASN A 169 18.06 7.18 -13.39
CA ASN A 169 18.43 6.74 -12.05
C ASN A 169 19.03 7.89 -11.21
N SER A 170 19.36 7.60 -9.94
CA SER A 170 19.94 8.59 -9.02
C SER A 170 21.26 9.21 -9.49
N GLN A 171 21.99 8.56 -10.39
CA GLN A 171 23.23 9.08 -10.98
C GLN A 171 22.99 9.82 -12.30
N GLY A 172 21.73 9.99 -12.73
CA GLY A 172 21.39 10.60 -14.01
C GLY A 172 21.59 9.70 -15.22
N LEU A 173 21.79 8.38 -15.02
CA LEU A 173 21.83 7.42 -16.12
C LEU A 173 20.41 7.26 -16.68
N GLU A 174 20.26 7.56 -17.96
CA GLU A 174 19.03 7.40 -18.72
C GLU A 174 18.75 5.91 -18.98
N TYR A 175 17.50 5.45 -18.84
CA TYR A 175 17.06 4.08 -19.14
C TYR A 175 16.26 4.01 -20.45
N ASN A 176 16.80 4.57 -21.52
CA ASN A 176 16.11 4.72 -22.80
C ASN A 176 17.04 4.35 -23.96
N ALA A 177 17.02 3.08 -24.36
CA ALA A 177 17.93 2.52 -25.37
C ALA A 177 19.42 2.74 -25.08
N THR A 178 19.77 2.68 -23.80
CA THR A 178 21.13 2.86 -23.27
C THR A 178 21.60 1.58 -22.59
N GLU A 179 22.91 1.48 -22.35
CA GLU A 179 23.51 0.38 -21.59
C GLU A 179 23.27 0.60 -20.08
N TRP A 180 22.55 -0.33 -19.44
CA TRP A 180 22.35 -0.28 -17.99
C TRP A 180 21.95 -1.62 -17.36
N GLN A 181 22.22 -1.71 -16.06
CA GLN A 181 21.79 -2.78 -15.17
C GLN A 181 21.13 -2.20 -13.93
N ALA A 182 20.31 -3.01 -13.27
CA ALA A 182 19.65 -2.66 -12.03
C ALA A 182 19.50 -3.90 -11.14
N THR A 183 19.59 -3.71 -9.82
CA THR A 183 19.39 -4.78 -8.84
C THR A 183 18.66 -4.18 -7.64
N ASN A 184 17.56 -4.82 -7.22
CA ASN A 184 16.67 -4.35 -6.16
C ASN A 184 16.24 -2.89 -6.33
N GLU A 185 15.84 -2.54 -7.54
CA GLU A 185 15.43 -1.20 -7.91
C GLU A 185 13.94 -1.15 -8.24
N ALA A 186 13.27 -0.04 -7.92
CA ALA A 186 11.86 0.13 -8.23
C ALA A 186 11.54 1.55 -8.70
N TRP A 187 10.62 1.64 -9.65
CA TRP A 187 10.20 2.91 -10.25
C TRP A 187 8.69 3.00 -10.31
N ARG A 188 8.17 4.22 -10.17
CA ARG A 188 6.73 4.49 -10.25
C ARG A 188 6.48 5.64 -11.21
N ILE A 189 5.60 5.42 -12.19
CA ILE A 189 5.04 6.45 -13.05
C ILE A 189 3.58 6.68 -12.63
N ARG A 190 3.19 7.94 -12.51
CA ARG A 190 1.83 8.35 -12.14
C ARG A 190 1.25 9.30 -13.19
N PRO A 191 -0.07 9.30 -13.41
CA PRO A 191 -0.73 10.33 -14.22
C PRO A 191 -0.43 11.73 -13.68
N SER A 192 -0.25 12.71 -14.58
CA SER A 192 0.07 14.10 -14.23
C SER A 192 -1.13 14.88 -13.66
N SER A 193 -2.35 14.50 -14.04
CA SER A 193 -3.56 14.95 -13.37
C SER A 193 -3.67 14.23 -12.02
N GLN A 194 -3.59 14.98 -10.92
CA GLN A 194 -3.92 14.47 -9.59
C GLN A 194 -5.32 13.84 -9.64
N LEU A 195 -5.54 12.67 -9.01
CA LEU A 195 -6.89 12.15 -8.81
C LEU A 195 -7.68 13.25 -8.12
N ASN A 196 -8.68 13.82 -8.81
CA ASN A 196 -9.53 14.81 -8.18
C ASN A 196 -10.16 14.12 -6.98
N ASN A 197 -10.13 14.76 -5.83
CA ASN A 197 -10.83 14.31 -4.66
C ASN A 197 -11.59 15.45 -4.01
N SER A 198 -12.64 15.09 -3.30
CA SER A 198 -13.36 16.01 -2.43
C SER A 198 -13.69 15.30 -1.14
N SER A 199 -13.35 15.92 -0.01
CA SER A 199 -13.66 15.41 1.31
C SER A 199 -14.74 16.26 1.96
N LYS A 200 -15.64 15.59 2.67
CA LYS A 200 -16.72 16.20 3.45
C LYS A 200 -16.75 15.59 4.83
N TRP A 201 -17.12 16.41 5.81
CA TRP A 201 -17.36 15.94 7.17
C TRP A 201 -18.83 15.89 7.47
N PHE A 202 -19.26 14.83 8.14
CA PHE A 202 -20.60 14.67 8.67
C PHE A 202 -20.57 14.44 10.18
N LYS A 203 -21.59 14.93 10.90
CA LYS A 203 -21.91 14.50 12.25
C LYS A 203 -23.19 13.67 12.29
N ARG A 204 -23.25 12.71 13.20
CA ARG A 204 -24.41 11.83 13.43
C ARG A 204 -24.49 11.45 14.91
N SER A 205 -25.65 11.64 15.54
CA SER A 205 -25.87 11.19 16.92
C SER A 205 -25.81 9.67 17.04
N VAL A 206 -25.31 9.16 18.17
CA VAL A 206 -25.30 7.72 18.45
C VAL A 206 -26.71 7.11 18.42
N THR A 207 -27.74 7.90 18.70
CA THR A 207 -29.14 7.45 18.74
C THR A 207 -29.89 7.65 17.41
N SER A 208 -29.23 8.15 16.35
CA SER A 208 -29.85 8.48 15.08
C SER A 208 -29.02 8.00 13.88
N ASN A 209 -29.68 7.72 12.76
CA ASN A 209 -29.01 7.39 11.49
C ASN A 209 -28.82 8.61 10.57
N ASN A 210 -29.43 9.75 10.89
CA ASN A 210 -29.33 10.94 10.05
C ASN A 210 -27.96 11.60 10.19
N ARG A 211 -27.32 11.83 9.05
CA ARG A 211 -26.06 12.58 8.95
C ARG A 211 -26.33 14.04 8.66
N THR A 212 -25.57 14.93 9.28
CA THR A 212 -25.58 16.37 9.00
C THR A 212 -24.18 16.77 8.55
N GLU A 213 -24.04 17.37 7.37
CA GLU A 213 -22.76 17.90 6.89
C GLU A 213 -22.29 19.02 7.84
N VAL A 214 -21.06 18.91 8.36
CA VAL A 214 -20.46 19.90 9.27
C VAL A 214 -19.32 20.68 8.62
N SER A 215 -18.75 20.18 7.52
CA SER A 215 -17.83 20.93 6.67
C SER A 215 -17.82 20.37 5.24
N SER A 216 -17.69 21.27 4.26
CA SER A 216 -17.61 20.97 2.83
C SER A 216 -16.18 21.03 2.26
N THR A 217 -15.15 21.19 3.10
CA THR A 217 -13.75 21.37 2.67
C THR A 217 -12.84 20.19 3.01
N ASN A 218 -11.80 20.01 2.17
CA ASN A 218 -10.63 19.18 2.50
C ASN A 218 -9.92 19.76 3.72
N GLY A 219 -10.02 19.10 4.88
CA GLY A 219 -9.34 19.58 6.09
C GLY A 219 -9.77 18.88 7.38
N SER A 220 -9.26 19.37 8.51
CA SER A 220 -9.66 18.95 9.85
C SER A 220 -10.87 19.74 10.36
N ILE A 221 -11.61 19.14 11.29
CA ILE A 221 -12.70 19.81 12.04
C ILE A 221 -12.41 19.76 13.53
N LEU A 222 -13.02 20.67 14.29
CA LEU A 222 -13.12 20.54 15.74
C LEU A 222 -14.35 19.71 16.08
N ALA A 223 -14.12 18.58 16.74
CA ALA A 223 -15.18 17.68 17.19
C ALA A 223 -15.47 17.94 18.68
N PHE A 224 -16.74 18.13 19.04
CA PHE A 224 -17.17 18.35 20.41
C PHE A 224 -18.53 17.71 20.65
N ALA A 225 -18.71 17.12 21.84
CA ALA A 225 -20.00 16.61 22.31
C ALA A 225 -20.37 17.36 23.58
N ASP A 226 -21.47 18.11 23.53
CA ASP A 226 -22.05 18.69 24.74
C ASP A 226 -22.95 17.65 25.44
N SER A 227 -23.03 17.76 26.76
CA SER A 227 -23.93 17.02 27.64
C SER A 227 -25.38 16.95 27.14
N ILE A 228 -25.85 17.95 26.41
CA ILE A 228 -27.21 18.02 25.84
C ILE A 228 -27.33 17.17 24.56
N GLU A 229 -26.34 17.21 23.67
CA GLU A 229 -26.37 16.47 22.40
C GLU A 229 -26.01 14.99 22.57
N GLY A 230 -25.34 14.63 23.67
CA GLY A 230 -24.86 13.28 23.93
C GLY A 230 -23.71 12.89 23.01
N GLY A 231 -23.44 11.58 22.91
CA GLY A 231 -22.37 11.07 22.05
C GLY A 231 -22.62 11.33 20.56
N GLN A 232 -21.59 11.75 19.83
CA GLN A 232 -21.63 12.08 18.41
C GLN A 232 -20.58 11.31 17.62
N TYR A 233 -20.99 10.69 16.50
CA TYR A 233 -20.06 10.22 15.47
C TYR A 233 -19.71 11.35 14.53
N TYR A 234 -18.42 11.56 14.30
CA TYR A 234 -17.89 12.40 13.24
C TYR A 234 -17.32 11.51 12.14
N ILE A 235 -17.75 11.74 10.90
CA ILE A 235 -17.46 10.88 9.76
C ILE A 235 -16.78 11.74 8.69
N LEU A 236 -15.56 11.37 8.30
CA LEU A 236 -14.89 11.92 7.12
C LEU A 236 -15.25 11.04 5.93
N GLU A 237 -15.79 11.61 4.87
CA GLU A 237 -16.05 10.93 3.61
C GLU A 237 -15.23 11.61 2.51
N THR A 238 -14.39 10.85 1.82
CA THR A 238 -13.59 11.32 0.68
C THR A 238 -14.05 10.62 -0.59
N SER A 239 -14.50 11.42 -1.55
CA SER A 239 -14.81 11.00 -2.91
C SER A 239 -13.58 11.15 -3.78
N PHE A 240 -13.15 10.08 -4.42
CA PHE A 240 -12.14 10.08 -5.49
C PHE A 240 -12.85 9.98 -6.83
N TYR A 241 -12.52 10.89 -7.75
CA TYR A 241 -13.00 10.84 -9.11
C TYR A 241 -11.96 10.10 -9.94
N ALA A 242 -12.25 8.83 -10.24
CA ALA A 242 -11.41 8.03 -11.11
C ALA A 242 -11.46 8.58 -12.55
N LEU A 243 -10.39 8.38 -13.31
CA LEU A 243 -10.28 8.92 -14.68
C LEU A 243 -11.30 8.30 -15.64
N ASN A 244 -11.84 7.13 -15.32
CA ASN A 244 -12.93 6.47 -16.06
C ASN A 244 -14.32 7.09 -15.79
N GLY A 245 -14.42 8.11 -14.92
CA GLY A 245 -15.67 8.80 -14.56
C GLY A 245 -16.35 8.26 -13.30
N ASP A 246 -15.85 7.17 -12.71
CA ASP A 246 -16.41 6.62 -11.48
C ASP A 246 -16.07 7.50 -10.27
N THR A 247 -17.01 7.58 -9.32
CA THR A 247 -16.77 8.21 -8.02
C THR A 247 -16.66 7.14 -6.96
N ILE A 248 -15.50 7.06 -6.30
CA ILE A 248 -15.21 6.11 -5.24
C ILE A 248 -15.28 6.85 -3.90
N ASN A 249 -16.19 6.45 -3.02
CA ASN A 249 -16.32 7.04 -1.69
C ASN A 249 -15.66 6.14 -0.66
N ILE A 250 -14.76 6.71 0.13
CA ILE A 250 -14.16 6.07 1.30
C ILE A 250 -14.54 6.91 2.51
N SER A 251 -14.93 6.27 3.62
CA SER A 251 -15.26 6.99 4.84
C SER A 251 -14.61 6.36 6.07
N ASP A 252 -14.22 7.22 7.01
CA ASP A 252 -13.78 6.83 8.35
C ASP A 252 -14.58 7.60 9.42
N SER A 253 -14.65 7.10 10.65
CA SER A 253 -15.46 7.72 11.71
C SER A 253 -14.88 7.60 13.13
N CYS A 254 -15.14 8.60 13.96
CA CYS A 254 -14.77 8.64 15.37
C CYS A 254 -15.97 9.03 16.27
N LEU A 255 -16.06 8.44 17.46
CA LEU A 255 -17.08 8.76 18.47
C LEU A 255 -16.53 9.75 19.52
N VAL A 256 -17.26 10.84 19.76
CA VAL A 256 -16.94 11.84 20.80
C VAL A 256 -18.03 11.83 21.85
N LEU A 257 -17.65 11.75 23.14
CA LEU A 257 -18.54 11.71 24.30
C LEU A 257 -18.42 13.00 25.13
N PRO A 258 -19.50 13.43 25.81
CA PRO A 258 -19.47 14.63 26.66
C PRO A 258 -18.68 14.40 27.96
N GLN A 259 -17.99 15.45 28.44
CA GLN A 259 -17.27 15.44 29.71
C GLN A 259 -18.23 15.71 30.89
N THR A 260 -18.32 14.78 31.85
CA THR A 260 -19.20 14.93 33.02
C THR A 260 -18.51 15.68 34.16
N ALA A 261 -19.08 16.82 34.59
CA ALA A 261 -18.62 17.57 35.77
C ALA A 261 -19.26 17.00 37.06
N LEU A 262 -18.46 16.72 38.10
CA LEU A 262 -18.92 16.33 39.44
C LEU A 262 -18.92 17.55 40.39
N VAL A 263 -19.95 17.73 41.23
CA VAL A 263 -20.14 18.90 42.14
C VAL A 263 -20.47 18.46 43.60
N ASN A 264 -19.74 19.05 44.59
CA ASN A 264 -19.94 19.27 46.07
C ASN A 264 -20.21 18.09 47.06
N SER A 265 -19.87 18.06 48.37
CA SER A 265 -19.11 18.91 49.34
C SER A 265 -18.95 18.19 50.72
N GLN A 266 -17.74 18.04 51.29
CA GLN A 266 -17.28 18.48 52.64
C GLN A 266 -15.81 18.00 52.91
N TYR A 267 -14.97 18.95 53.34
CA TYR A 267 -13.55 18.92 53.77
C TYR A 267 -12.72 17.64 53.57
N GLY A 268 -11.87 17.67 52.55
CA GLY A 268 -10.94 16.61 52.19
C GLY A 268 -11.35 15.96 50.88
N THR A 269 -10.97 16.54 49.76
CA THR A 269 -11.19 15.86 48.47
C THR A 269 -10.00 14.94 48.24
N THR A 270 -10.24 13.64 48.22
CA THR A 270 -9.24 12.68 47.74
C THR A 270 -9.47 12.44 46.26
N ILE A 271 -8.41 12.57 45.48
CA ILE A 271 -8.37 12.32 44.05
C ILE A 271 -7.49 11.10 43.86
N ASP A 272 -8.08 9.99 43.40
CA ASP A 272 -7.31 8.87 42.90
C ASP A 272 -7.13 9.08 41.40
N ALA A 273 -5.88 9.18 40.95
CA ALA A 273 -5.54 9.38 39.55
C ALA A 273 -4.45 8.41 39.12
N ALA A 274 -4.48 8.04 37.85
CA ALA A 274 -3.39 7.30 37.23
C ALA A 274 -2.92 8.02 35.97
N ILE A 275 -1.61 8.01 35.75
CA ILE A 275 -0.95 8.57 34.56
C ILE A 275 0.09 7.57 34.05
N CYS A 276 0.58 7.78 32.84
CA CYS A 276 1.64 6.94 32.29
C CYS A 276 3.02 7.43 32.67
N SER A 277 3.96 6.49 32.74
CA SER A 277 5.37 6.80 32.94
C SER A 277 5.86 7.81 31.89
N GLY A 278 6.42 8.93 32.37
CA GLY A 278 6.87 10.04 31.53
C GLY A 278 5.87 11.20 31.44
N GLU A 279 4.62 10.99 31.85
CA GLU A 279 3.63 12.05 31.97
C GLU A 279 3.75 12.78 33.31
N THR A 280 3.02 13.89 33.44
CA THR A 280 2.92 14.64 34.69
C THR A 280 1.47 15.04 34.91
N TYR A 281 0.98 14.78 36.12
CA TYR A 281 -0.36 15.18 36.53
C TYR A 281 -0.36 16.66 36.91
N PHE A 282 -1.11 17.47 36.15
CA PHE A 282 -1.17 18.95 36.30
C PHE A 282 -2.49 19.49 36.85
N LEU A 283 -3.46 18.62 37.14
CA LEU A 283 -4.79 19.07 37.57
C LEU A 283 -4.77 19.48 39.04
N ASN A 284 -5.68 20.40 39.40
CA ASN A 284 -5.87 20.88 40.78
C ASN A 284 -4.60 21.51 41.40
N GLY A 285 -3.68 21.95 40.54
CA GLY A 285 -2.43 22.61 40.91
C GLY A 285 -1.39 21.69 41.57
N PHE A 286 -1.50 20.38 41.31
CA PHE A 286 -0.40 19.43 41.47
C PHE A 286 0.50 19.49 40.23
N SER A 287 1.75 19.01 40.36
CA SER A 287 2.71 18.87 39.25
C SER A 287 3.60 17.66 39.54
N GLU A 288 2.97 16.49 39.62
CA GLU A 288 3.59 15.26 40.12
C GLU A 288 3.73 14.23 39.00
N ASN A 289 4.85 13.53 38.98
CA ASN A 289 5.22 12.56 37.94
C ASN A 289 5.72 11.22 38.52
N SER A 290 5.50 10.99 39.82
CA SER A 290 5.88 9.77 40.52
C SER A 290 4.71 9.24 41.34
N THR A 291 4.65 7.92 41.51
CA THR A 291 3.61 7.28 42.34
C THR A 291 3.75 7.75 43.78
N GLY A 292 2.65 8.21 44.38
CA GLY A 292 2.68 8.71 45.74
C GLY A 292 1.38 9.38 46.17
N THR A 293 1.34 9.76 47.45
CA THR A 293 0.26 10.56 48.02
C THR A 293 0.75 11.98 48.24
N TYR A 294 0.07 12.95 47.63
CA TYR A 294 0.39 14.36 47.68
C TYR A 294 -0.76 15.13 48.30
N SER A 295 -0.49 16.19 49.06
CA SER A 295 -1.54 17.01 49.67
C SER A 295 -1.26 18.49 49.47
N ARG A 296 -2.32 19.24 49.15
CA ARG A 296 -2.26 20.70 49.02
C ARG A 296 -3.38 21.34 49.84
N VAL A 297 -3.05 22.41 50.56
CA VAL A 297 -4.03 23.25 51.24
C VAL A 297 -4.43 24.40 50.31
N VAL A 298 -5.73 24.61 50.15
CA VAL A 298 -6.31 25.75 49.45
C VAL A 298 -7.09 26.62 50.44
N GLN A 299 -6.75 27.91 50.45
CA GLN A 299 -7.38 28.90 51.32
C GLN A 299 -8.50 29.63 50.58
N THR A 300 -9.67 29.69 51.20
CA THR A 300 -10.74 30.60 50.78
C THR A 300 -10.55 31.96 51.44
N SER A 301 -11.07 33.03 50.83
CA SER A 301 -11.03 34.40 51.38
C SER A 301 -11.65 34.56 52.79
N ASN A 302 -12.33 33.53 53.29
CA ASN A 302 -13.01 33.48 54.60
C ASN A 302 -12.30 32.59 55.64
N GLY A 303 -11.07 32.12 55.39
CA GLY A 303 -10.24 31.45 56.42
C GLY A 303 -10.61 30.00 56.76
N CYS A 304 -11.39 29.32 55.91
CA CYS A 304 -11.53 27.86 55.99
C CYS A 304 -10.47 27.19 55.11
N ASP A 305 -9.56 26.44 55.72
CA ASP A 305 -8.55 25.64 55.02
C ASP A 305 -9.18 24.33 54.50
N SER A 306 -9.08 24.06 53.20
CA SER A 306 -9.46 22.76 52.62
C SER A 306 -8.21 22.04 52.14
N THR A 307 -8.10 20.74 52.43
CA THR A 307 -7.00 19.90 51.93
C THR A 307 -7.48 19.08 50.75
N ILE A 308 -6.75 19.13 49.64
CA ILE A 308 -6.90 18.22 48.52
C ILE A 308 -5.78 17.20 48.64
N THR A 309 -6.13 15.91 48.63
CA THR A 309 -5.18 14.80 48.62
C THR A 309 -5.23 14.13 47.26
N LEU A 310 -4.08 13.89 46.64
CA LEU A 310 -3.91 13.15 45.40
C LEU A 310 -3.21 11.83 45.71
N ASN A 311 -3.86 10.71 45.43
CA ASN A 311 -3.18 9.42 45.33
C ASN A 311 -2.88 9.18 43.84
N LEU A 312 -1.62 9.39 43.45
CA LEU A 312 -1.17 9.22 42.08
C LEU A 312 -0.55 7.83 41.91
N PHE A 313 -1.03 7.07 40.92
CA PHE A 313 -0.38 5.86 40.45
C PHE A 313 0.22 6.10 39.06
N VAL A 314 1.54 5.99 38.94
CA VAL A 314 2.23 6.05 37.66
C VAL A 314 2.42 4.63 37.14
N ASP A 315 1.72 4.31 36.05
CA ASP A 315 1.77 3.00 35.43
C ASP A 315 2.88 2.92 34.38
N THR A 316 3.52 1.75 34.27
CA THR A 316 4.60 1.48 33.33
C THR A 316 4.19 0.36 32.39
N MET A 317 4.01 0.68 31.12
CA MET A 317 3.68 -0.30 30.09
C MET A 317 4.94 -0.87 29.44
N GLN A 318 5.12 -2.19 29.49
CA GLN A 318 6.26 -2.84 28.85
C GLN A 318 6.07 -2.87 27.33
N THR A 319 7.07 -2.39 26.59
CA THR A 319 7.14 -2.58 25.14
C THR A 319 7.13 -4.09 24.80
N PRO A 320 6.27 -4.54 23.87
CA PRO A 320 6.27 -5.94 23.45
C PRO A 320 7.63 -6.38 22.91
N THR A 321 8.06 -7.57 23.32
CA THR A 321 9.36 -8.17 22.96
C THR A 321 9.18 -9.55 22.34
N ASN A 322 10.25 -10.13 21.79
CA ASN A 322 10.22 -11.45 21.15
C ASN A 322 9.09 -11.60 20.12
N LEU A 323 8.82 -10.52 19.35
CA LEU A 323 7.89 -10.62 18.23
C LEU A 323 8.43 -11.66 17.26
N THR A 324 7.60 -12.61 16.86
CA THR A 324 7.91 -13.65 15.88
C THR A 324 6.79 -13.73 14.85
N ILE A 325 7.14 -14.15 13.64
CA ILE A 325 6.21 -14.31 12.52
C ILE A 325 6.25 -15.76 12.07
N ASN A 326 5.05 -16.35 11.94
CA ASN A 326 4.82 -17.62 11.28
C ASN A 326 3.85 -17.38 10.11
N SER A 327 4.36 -17.45 8.88
CA SER A 327 3.59 -17.17 7.66
C SER A 327 3.12 -18.43 6.94
N ASN A 328 1.97 -18.33 6.27
CA ASN A 328 1.52 -19.28 5.25
C ASN A 328 0.94 -18.50 4.05
N THR A 329 0.36 -19.20 3.06
CA THR A 329 -0.03 -18.59 1.78
C THR A 329 -1.13 -17.53 1.85
N ASN A 330 -1.86 -17.42 2.96
CA ASN A 330 -3.01 -16.55 3.12
C ASN A 330 -3.14 -15.93 4.52
N SER A 331 -2.16 -16.14 5.40
CA SER A 331 -2.15 -15.53 6.72
C SER A 331 -0.75 -15.35 7.29
N ILE A 332 -0.59 -14.33 8.10
CA ILE A 332 0.57 -14.12 8.97
C ILE A 332 0.10 -14.26 10.41
N GLN A 333 0.67 -15.23 11.13
CA GLN A 333 0.52 -15.32 12.57
C GLN A 333 1.68 -14.61 13.26
N LEU A 334 1.35 -13.70 14.16
CA LEU A 334 2.25 -12.94 15.01
C LEU A 334 2.15 -13.49 16.43
N GLU A 335 3.28 -13.69 17.09
CA GLU A 335 3.36 -14.03 18.52
C GLU A 335 4.40 -13.13 19.19
N TRP A 336 4.14 -12.71 20.43
CA TRP A 336 5.05 -11.82 21.17
C TRP A 336 4.93 -12.01 22.69
N GLU A 337 5.81 -11.37 23.45
CA GLU A 337 5.75 -11.29 24.91
C GLU A 337 5.42 -9.86 25.37
N GLY A 338 4.69 -9.72 26.49
CA GLY A 338 4.37 -8.42 27.10
C GLY A 338 3.33 -8.48 28.22
N ASN A 339 3.13 -7.37 28.94
CA ASN A 339 2.24 -7.29 30.10
C ASN A 339 0.94 -6.48 29.87
N GLY A 340 0.62 -6.12 28.63
CA GLY A 340 -0.62 -5.40 28.30
C GLY A 340 -1.88 -6.22 28.54
N GLU A 341 -2.97 -5.54 28.88
CA GLU A 341 -4.33 -6.11 28.92
C GLU A 341 -4.88 -6.31 27.49
N SER A 342 -4.43 -5.48 26.56
CA SER A 342 -4.69 -5.61 25.12
C SER A 342 -3.51 -5.13 24.29
N TYR A 343 -3.54 -5.42 23.00
CA TYR A 343 -2.49 -5.08 22.05
C TYR A 343 -3.08 -4.55 20.75
N ILE A 344 -2.47 -3.52 20.18
CA ILE A 344 -2.76 -3.04 18.82
C ILE A 344 -1.66 -3.56 17.89
N ILE A 345 -2.09 -4.16 16.77
CA ILE A 345 -1.20 -4.67 15.75
C ILE A 345 -1.14 -3.65 14.62
N TYR A 346 0.08 -3.29 14.27
CA TYR A 346 0.38 -2.42 13.15
C TYR A 346 0.97 -3.24 12.01
N ARG A 347 0.53 -2.95 10.79
CA ARG A 347 1.06 -3.49 9.54
C ARG A 347 1.37 -2.34 8.61
N ASN A 348 2.63 -2.20 8.21
CA ASN A 348 3.12 -1.09 7.39
C ASN A 348 2.71 0.28 7.95
N GLU A 349 2.88 0.45 9.26
CA GLU A 349 2.51 1.65 10.05
C GLU A 349 0.99 1.84 10.30
N ASP A 350 0.11 1.11 9.64
CA ASP A 350 -1.34 1.19 9.87
C ASP A 350 -1.81 0.18 10.94
N SER A 351 -2.68 0.59 11.86
CA SER A 351 -3.30 -0.37 12.79
C SER A 351 -4.30 -1.26 12.04
N ILE A 352 -4.14 -2.58 12.11
CA ILE A 352 -5.01 -3.55 11.42
C ILE A 352 -6.00 -4.25 12.34
N GLY A 353 -5.83 -4.11 13.65
CA GLY A 353 -6.71 -4.70 14.64
C GLY A 353 -6.11 -4.68 16.04
N SER A 354 -6.89 -5.20 16.99
CA SER A 354 -6.46 -5.39 18.37
C SER A 354 -6.82 -6.78 18.87
N THR A 355 -6.15 -7.21 19.93
CA THR A 355 -6.37 -8.51 20.58
C THR A 355 -6.02 -8.41 22.06
N THR A 356 -6.64 -9.24 22.90
CA THR A 356 -6.27 -9.43 24.30
C THR A 356 -5.31 -10.60 24.49
N GLN A 357 -5.08 -11.39 23.43
CA GLN A 357 -4.13 -12.49 23.44
C GLN A 357 -2.76 -12.01 22.92
N ARG A 358 -1.69 -12.71 23.26
CA ARG A 358 -0.33 -12.44 22.74
C ARG A 358 -0.07 -13.06 21.36
N ILE A 359 -1.14 -13.25 20.61
CA ILE A 359 -1.16 -13.84 19.28
C ILE A 359 -2.18 -13.10 18.42
N TYR A 360 -1.83 -12.87 17.16
CA TYR A 360 -2.73 -12.28 16.17
C TYR A 360 -2.52 -12.94 14.81
N ILE A 361 -3.61 -13.27 14.12
CA ILE A 361 -3.56 -13.85 12.78
C ILE A 361 -4.11 -12.82 11.81
N ASP A 362 -3.23 -12.23 11.00
CA ASP A 362 -3.63 -11.39 9.88
C ASP A 362 -3.97 -12.27 8.68
N THR A 363 -5.26 -12.46 8.43
CA THR A 363 -5.79 -13.19 7.26
C THR A 363 -6.05 -12.27 6.06
N LYS A 364 -5.79 -10.98 6.17
CA LYS A 364 -5.99 -9.99 5.09
C LYS A 364 -4.68 -9.69 4.37
N VAL A 365 -3.78 -10.65 4.36
CA VAL A 365 -2.49 -10.59 3.67
C VAL A 365 -2.62 -11.15 2.26
N VAL A 366 -1.83 -10.61 1.34
CA VAL A 366 -1.81 -10.98 -0.07
C VAL A 366 -0.41 -11.50 -0.43
N GLN A 367 -0.35 -12.47 -1.32
CA GLN A 367 0.92 -13.04 -1.79
C GLN A 367 1.79 -12.02 -2.52
N GLY A 368 3.11 -12.22 -2.48
CA GLY A 368 4.09 -11.32 -3.07
C GLY A 368 4.23 -9.97 -2.37
N ILE A 369 3.52 -9.72 -1.26
CA ILE A 369 3.63 -8.47 -0.49
C ILE A 369 4.48 -8.69 0.75
N ASN A 370 5.46 -7.80 0.92
CA ASN A 370 6.24 -7.68 2.14
C ASN A 370 5.43 -6.87 3.16
N TYR A 371 5.13 -7.48 4.30
CA TYR A 371 4.39 -6.84 5.38
C TYR A 371 5.29 -6.68 6.59
N CYS A 372 5.42 -5.45 7.08
CA CYS A 372 6.16 -5.12 8.29
C CYS A 372 5.21 -4.94 9.46
N TYR A 373 5.45 -5.64 10.57
CA TYR A 373 4.61 -5.63 11.74
C TYR A 373 5.30 -5.04 12.95
N ARG A 374 4.50 -4.33 13.75
CA ARG A 374 4.86 -3.84 15.09
C ARG A 374 3.66 -4.04 16.00
N VAL A 375 3.92 -4.20 17.30
CA VAL A 375 2.88 -4.40 18.30
C VAL A 375 3.05 -3.36 19.40
N LYS A 376 1.92 -2.78 19.84
CA LYS A 376 1.84 -1.87 20.99
C LYS A 376 1.01 -2.54 22.08
N ALA A 377 1.48 -2.52 23.32
CA ALA A 377 0.71 -2.98 24.48
C ALA A 377 -0.11 -1.83 25.06
N LEU A 378 -1.31 -2.14 25.55
CA LEU A 378 -2.21 -1.21 26.19
C LEU A 378 -2.83 -1.82 27.44
N ASN A 379 -3.16 -0.96 28.39
CA ASN A 379 -4.10 -1.25 29.46
C ASN A 379 -5.15 -0.13 29.53
N SER A 380 -6.00 -0.16 30.55
CA SER A 380 -7.04 0.86 30.76
C SER A 380 -6.54 2.31 30.87
N ILE A 381 -5.24 2.55 31.10
CA ILE A 381 -4.66 3.87 31.40
C ILE A 381 -3.54 4.24 30.40
N CYS A 382 -2.73 3.28 29.98
CA CYS A 382 -1.46 3.51 29.29
C CYS A 382 -1.25 2.68 28.05
N GLU A 383 -0.39 3.22 27.18
CA GLU A 383 0.19 2.52 26.04
C GLU A 383 1.71 2.42 26.16
N SER A 384 2.27 1.34 25.62
CA SER A 384 3.72 1.18 25.49
C SER A 384 4.26 1.87 24.24
N GLU A 385 5.59 1.97 24.15
CA GLU A 385 6.25 2.13 22.85
C GLU A 385 5.96 0.93 21.93
N LEU A 386 6.13 1.13 20.63
CA LEU A 386 6.01 0.07 19.64
C LEU A 386 7.17 -0.93 19.76
N SER A 387 6.88 -2.22 19.56
CA SER A 387 7.89 -3.26 19.44
C SER A 387 8.90 -2.97 18.33
N ILE A 388 9.98 -3.76 18.31
CA ILE A 388 10.82 -3.88 17.13
C ILE A 388 9.96 -4.26 15.92
N GLN A 389 10.34 -3.75 14.75
CA GLN A 389 9.70 -4.08 13.50
C GLN A 389 10.26 -5.39 12.95
N ILE A 390 9.37 -6.27 12.50
CA ILE A 390 9.74 -7.47 11.75
C ILE A 390 8.92 -7.50 10.47
N CYS A 391 9.58 -7.79 9.34
CA CYS A 391 8.94 -7.85 8.04
C CYS A 391 8.97 -9.26 7.48
N GLU A 392 7.90 -9.65 6.82
CA GLU A 392 7.74 -10.95 6.18
C GLU A 392 7.08 -10.79 4.81
N LEU A 393 7.67 -11.44 3.80
CA LEU A 393 7.11 -11.57 2.46
C LEU A 393 6.16 -12.77 2.40
N ILE A 394 4.87 -12.55 2.14
CA ILE A 394 3.92 -13.67 1.97
C ILE A 394 4.20 -14.36 0.64
N GLY A 395 4.83 -15.53 0.72
CA GLY A 395 4.91 -16.51 -0.36
C GLY A 395 5.98 -16.25 -1.42
N LEU A 396 7.00 -17.10 -1.42
CA LEU A 396 7.44 -17.83 -2.61
C LEU A 396 7.61 -19.31 -2.20
N ARG A 397 6.53 -20.09 -2.27
CA ARG A 397 6.64 -21.51 -2.62
C ARG A 397 6.01 -21.66 -3.98
N ASP A 398 6.76 -22.23 -4.91
CA ASP A 398 6.42 -22.42 -6.32
C ASP A 398 4.93 -22.73 -6.52
N ILE A 399 4.16 -21.75 -7.00
CA ILE A 399 2.82 -22.02 -7.53
C ILE A 399 3.00 -22.38 -9.00
N VAL A 400 3.21 -23.67 -9.24
CA VAL A 400 2.81 -24.30 -10.50
C VAL A 400 1.29 -24.38 -10.46
N ASN A 401 0.62 -23.59 -11.28
CA ASN A 401 -0.75 -23.93 -11.67
C ASN A 401 -0.84 -23.93 -13.19
N ASN A 402 -0.70 -25.13 -13.72
CA ASN A 402 -0.91 -25.48 -15.11
C ASN A 402 -2.38 -25.27 -15.42
N ASP A 403 -2.67 -24.34 -16.33
CA ASP A 403 -3.66 -24.48 -17.40
C ASP A 403 -3.97 -23.09 -17.90
N ILE A 404 -3.11 -22.48 -18.72
CA ILE A 404 -3.51 -21.36 -19.59
C ILE A 404 -2.84 -21.60 -20.93
N SER A 405 -3.63 -21.61 -22.00
CA SER A 405 -3.12 -21.47 -23.36
C SER A 405 -2.68 -20.03 -23.57
N ILE A 406 -1.44 -19.74 -23.18
CA ILE A 406 -0.74 -18.49 -23.52
C ILE A 406 -0.09 -18.71 -24.88
N ASN A 407 -0.42 -17.87 -25.86
CA ASN A 407 0.45 -17.74 -27.04
C ASN A 407 1.63 -16.85 -26.62
N LEU A 408 2.63 -17.49 -26.00
CA LEU A 408 3.93 -16.89 -25.75
C LEU A 408 4.67 -16.91 -27.08
N PHE A 409 4.93 -15.73 -27.63
CA PHE A 409 5.71 -15.59 -28.86
C PHE A 409 7.18 -15.61 -28.45
N PRO A 410 7.92 -16.70 -28.75
CA PRO A 410 9.33 -16.79 -28.38
C PRO A 410 10.14 -15.70 -29.09
N ASN A 411 11.43 -15.61 -28.83
CA ASN A 411 12.37 -14.92 -29.72
C ASN A 411 12.74 -15.90 -30.86
N PRO A 412 13.04 -15.47 -32.11
CA PRO A 412 13.58 -16.39 -33.10
C PRO A 412 14.90 -16.99 -32.60
N THR A 413 15.11 -18.28 -32.83
CA THR A 413 16.38 -18.99 -32.60
C THR A 413 17.46 -18.57 -33.59
#